data_AF-A0A1V8TI31-F1
#
_entry.id   AF-A0A1V8TI31-F1
#
_cell.length_a   1.000
_cell.length_b   1.000
_cell.length_c   1.000
_cell.angle_alpha   90.00
_cell.angle_beta   90.00
_cell.angle_gamma   90.00
#
_symmetry.space_group_name_H-M   'P 1'
#
loop_
_entity.id
_entity.type
_entity.pdbx_description
1 polymer ?
#
loop_
_entity_poly.entity_id
_entity_poly.type
_entity_poly.pdbx_seq_one_letter_code
_entity_poly.pdbx_strand_id
1 'polypeptide(L)'
;MTKRTKKVGITGKYGTRYGASLRKQVKKIEISQHARYTCTFCGKVTVKRHSVGIWDCKSCKKTVAGGAYILSTPAAAATRSTIRRLREIAEV
;
A
#
# COMPACT_ATOMS: atom_id res chain seq x y z
N MET A 1 -8.04 2.01 -25.90
CA MET A 1 -7.03 1.08 -25.33
C MET A 1 -7.58 -0.33 -25.36
N THR A 2 -6.85 -1.31 -25.91
CA THR A 2 -7.27 -2.72 -25.92
C THR A 2 -6.73 -3.48 -24.71
N LYS A 3 -7.48 -4.49 -24.25
CA LYS A 3 -7.09 -5.34 -23.12
C LYS A 3 -5.95 -6.27 -23.55
N ARG A 4 -4.73 -5.99 -23.08
CA ARG A 4 -3.52 -6.74 -23.46
C ARG A 4 -3.38 -8.12 -22.81
N THR A 5 -3.96 -8.34 -21.62
CA THR A 5 -3.84 -9.61 -20.91
C THR A 5 -5.17 -10.06 -20.31
N LYS A 6 -5.44 -11.38 -20.33
CA LYS A 6 -6.68 -11.95 -19.76
C LYS A 6 -6.61 -12.05 -18.23
N LYS A 7 -5.49 -12.57 -17.68
CA LYS A 7 -5.34 -12.91 -16.25
C LYS A 7 -4.11 -12.28 -15.57
N VAL A 8 -2.98 -12.18 -16.26
CA VAL A 8 -1.68 -11.91 -15.62
C VAL A 8 -1.49 -10.46 -15.18
N GLY A 9 -1.89 -9.45 -15.96
CA GLY A 9 -1.69 -8.04 -15.59
C GLY A 9 -0.20 -7.70 -15.38
N ILE A 10 0.13 -7.01 -14.29
CA ILE A 10 1.50 -6.56 -13.97
C ILE A 10 2.53 -7.71 -13.91
N THR A 11 2.11 -8.92 -13.54
CA THR A 11 3.00 -10.09 -13.49
C THR A 11 3.29 -10.71 -14.85
N GLY A 12 2.78 -10.13 -15.94
CA GLY A 12 3.19 -10.47 -17.30
C GLY A 12 4.70 -10.27 -17.54
N LYS A 13 5.34 -9.35 -16.80
CA LYS A 13 6.80 -9.13 -16.84
C LYS A 13 7.63 -10.37 -16.48
N TYR A 14 7.05 -11.31 -15.74
CA TYR A 14 7.75 -12.53 -15.34
C TYR A 14 7.69 -13.63 -16.41
N GLY A 15 6.84 -13.50 -17.44
CA GLY A 15 6.67 -14.51 -18.48
C GLY A 15 6.14 -15.84 -17.92
N THR A 16 6.72 -16.95 -18.39
CA THR A 16 6.35 -18.31 -17.98
C THR A 16 6.96 -18.75 -16.65
N ARG A 17 7.97 -18.03 -16.14
CA ARG A 17 8.79 -18.39 -14.96
C ARG A 17 8.02 -18.41 -13.63
N TYR A 18 8.57 -19.15 -12.65
CA TYR A 18 8.15 -19.23 -11.24
C TYR A 18 6.81 -19.93 -10.93
N GLY A 19 6.00 -20.27 -11.94
CA GLY A 19 4.71 -20.93 -11.74
C GLY A 19 3.55 -19.98 -11.37
N ALA A 20 2.32 -20.47 -11.57
CA ALA A 20 1.12 -19.62 -11.52
C ALA A 20 0.75 -19.14 -10.10
N SER A 21 0.94 -19.98 -9.08
CA SER A 21 0.58 -19.66 -7.69
C SER A 21 1.41 -18.50 -7.14
N LEU A 22 2.74 -18.56 -7.31
CA LEU A 22 3.65 -17.48 -6.91
C LEU A 22 3.34 -16.18 -7.66
N ARG A 23 3.09 -16.24 -8.98
CA ARG A 23 2.70 -15.06 -9.76
C ARG A 23 1.36 -14.47 -9.30
N LYS A 24 0.40 -15.27 -8.83
CA LYS A 24 -0.88 -14.76 -8.29
C LYS A 24 -0.68 -14.03 -6.96
N GLN A 25 0.16 -14.54 -6.07
CA GLN A 25 0.48 -13.90 -4.79
C GLN A 25 1.22 -12.57 -5.01
N VAL A 26 2.31 -12.60 -5.80
CA VAL A 26 3.09 -11.42 -6.15
C VAL A 26 2.22 -10.38 -6.85
N LYS A 27 1.31 -10.78 -7.75
CA LYS A 27 0.38 -9.83 -8.40
C LYS A 27 -0.37 -8.94 -7.41
N LYS A 28 -0.90 -9.52 -6.31
CA LYS A 28 -1.63 -8.74 -5.29
C LYS A 28 -0.72 -7.71 -4.62
N ILE A 29 0.49 -8.14 -4.25
CA ILE A 29 1.53 -7.33 -3.61
C ILE A 29 2.02 -6.22 -4.55
N GLU A 30 2.24 -6.53 -5.82
CA GLU A 30 2.74 -5.56 -6.78
C GLU A 30 1.72 -4.51 -7.18
N ILE A 31 0.44 -4.87 -7.22
CA ILE A 31 -0.63 -3.89 -7.46
C ILE A 31 -0.68 -2.90 -6.31
N SER A 32 -0.65 -3.37 -5.06
CA SER A 32 -0.73 -2.48 -3.91
C SER A 32 0.51 -1.60 -3.76
N GLN A 33 1.72 -2.14 -3.97
CA GLN A 33 2.95 -1.36 -3.80
C GLN A 33 3.09 -0.24 -4.84
N HIS A 34 2.56 -0.43 -6.06
CA HIS A 34 2.62 0.56 -7.14
C HIS A 34 1.38 1.47 -7.20
N ALA A 35 0.36 1.20 -6.38
CA ALA A 35 -0.83 2.04 -6.29
C ALA A 35 -0.49 3.43 -5.74
N ARG A 36 -1.32 4.41 -6.09
CA ARG A 36 -1.32 5.72 -5.46
C ARG A 36 -2.38 5.75 -4.37
N TYR A 37 -2.04 6.32 -3.23
CA TYR A 37 -2.95 6.45 -2.09
C TYR A 37 -3.36 7.91 -1.87
N THR A 38 -4.54 8.10 -1.27
CA THR A 38 -5.03 9.37 -0.74
C THR A 38 -4.13 9.84 0.41
N CYS A 39 -3.63 11.07 0.31
CA CYS A 39 -2.84 11.67 1.38
C CYS A 39 -3.77 12.17 2.51
N THR A 40 -3.53 11.75 3.74
CA THR A 40 -4.27 12.23 4.92
C THR A 40 -4.03 13.70 5.24
N PHE A 41 -2.95 14.30 4.72
CA PHE A 41 -2.60 15.69 5.00
C PHE A 41 -3.14 16.68 3.99
N CYS A 42 -3.16 16.33 2.70
CA CYS A 42 -3.57 17.26 1.63
C CYS A 42 -4.72 16.73 0.77
N GLY A 43 -5.32 15.58 1.11
CA GLY A 43 -6.46 14.97 0.41
C GLY A 43 -6.17 14.35 -0.97
N LYS A 44 -5.10 14.77 -1.65
CA LYS A 44 -4.79 14.32 -3.03
C LYS A 44 -4.30 12.87 -3.10
N VAL A 45 -4.69 12.16 -4.16
CA VAL A 45 -4.26 10.78 -4.48
C VAL A 45 -2.85 10.75 -5.10
N THR A 46 -1.85 11.17 -4.33
CA THR A 46 -0.47 11.35 -4.84
C THR A 46 0.59 10.69 -3.98
N VAL A 47 0.20 9.99 -2.91
CA VAL A 47 1.13 9.23 -2.07
C VAL A 47 1.58 7.99 -2.84
N LYS A 48 2.90 7.81 -2.95
CA LYS A 48 3.53 6.65 -3.60
C LYS A 48 4.67 6.13 -2.74
N ARG A 49 4.93 4.83 -2.80
CA ARG A 49 6.06 4.19 -2.14
C ARG A 49 7.38 4.73 -2.70
N HIS A 50 8.29 5.14 -1.82
CA HIS A 50 9.65 5.50 -2.16
C HIS A 50 10.58 4.30 -1.96
N SER A 51 10.61 3.77 -0.74
CA SER A 51 11.34 2.56 -0.35
C SER A 51 10.47 1.67 0.54
N VAL A 52 11.01 0.55 1.05
CA VAL A 52 10.27 -0.33 1.95
C VAL A 52 9.88 0.45 3.21
N GLY A 53 8.59 0.55 3.50
CA GLY A 53 8.08 1.23 4.69
C GLY A 53 8.04 2.77 4.61
N ILE A 54 8.58 3.39 3.55
CA ILE A 54 8.59 4.85 3.37
C ILE A 54 7.70 5.25 2.19
N TRP A 55 6.78 6.17 2.47
CA TRP A 55 5.76 6.64 1.53
C TRP A 55 5.75 8.16 1.43
N ASP A 56 5.87 8.66 0.20
CA ASP A 56 6.03 10.10 -0.04
C ASP A 56 4.85 10.65 -0.82
N CYS A 57 4.32 11.77 -0.35
CA CYS A 57 3.31 12.54 -1.08
C CYS A 57 3.98 13.53 -2.03
N LYS A 58 3.77 13.37 -3.34
CA LYS A 58 4.34 14.32 -4.31
C LYS A 58 3.79 15.74 -4.18
N SER A 59 2.52 15.89 -3.76
CA SER A 59 1.88 17.22 -3.69
C SER A 59 2.29 18.03 -2.47
N CYS A 60 2.29 17.44 -1.27
CA CYS A 60 2.57 18.17 -0.03
C CYS A 60 3.94 17.87 0.57
N LYS A 61 4.76 17.06 -0.12
CA LYS A 61 6.14 16.69 0.27
C LYS A 61 6.27 16.00 1.62
N LYS A 62 5.17 15.60 2.25
CA LYS A 62 5.19 14.83 3.48
C LYS A 62 5.59 13.37 3.21
N THR A 63 6.51 12.89 4.03
CA THR A 63 6.99 11.52 4.09
C THR A 63 6.34 10.81 5.27
N VAL A 64 5.85 9.59 5.08
CA VAL A 64 5.10 8.82 6.07
C VAL A 64 5.69 7.43 6.20
N ALA A 65 5.86 6.98 7.44
CA ALA A 65 6.15 5.57 7.73
C ALA A 65 4.87 4.75 7.58
N GLY A 66 4.93 3.71 6.75
CA GLY A 66 3.80 2.84 6.43
C GLY A 66 4.21 1.38 6.32
N GLY A 67 3.34 0.56 5.75
CA GLY A 67 3.63 -0.86 5.52
C GLY A 67 4.63 -1.08 4.38
N ALA A 68 5.14 -2.31 4.28
CA ALA A 68 6.09 -2.70 3.23
C ALA A 68 5.50 -2.57 1.81
N TYR A 69 4.22 -2.91 1.63
CA TYR A 69 3.54 -2.95 0.33
C TYR A 69 2.21 -2.17 0.27
N ILE A 70 1.73 -1.68 1.41
CA ILE A 70 0.50 -0.90 1.56
C ILE A 70 0.78 0.28 2.49
N LEU A 71 0.16 1.43 2.25
CA LEU A 71 0.38 2.64 3.07
C LEU A 71 0.00 2.42 4.55
N SER A 72 -1.13 1.76 4.82
CA SER A 72 -1.60 1.46 6.18
C SER A 72 -1.86 -0.03 6.32
N THR A 73 -1.17 -0.69 7.24
CA THR A 73 -1.40 -2.11 7.55
C THR A 73 -2.62 -2.30 8.46
N PRO A 74 -3.38 -3.40 8.33
CA PRO A 74 -4.50 -3.70 9.22
C PRO A 74 -4.10 -3.74 10.70
N ALA A 75 -2.95 -4.35 11.01
CA ALA A 75 -2.41 -4.41 12.37
C ALA A 75 -2.19 -3.00 12.95
N ALA A 76 -1.43 -2.13 12.25
CA ALA A 76 -1.22 -0.75 12.70
C ALA A 76 -2.51 0.09 12.79
N ALA A 77 -3.52 -0.20 11.97
CA ALA A 77 -4.84 0.43 12.09
C ALA A 77 -5.54 0.03 13.38
N ALA A 78 -5.54 -1.27 13.72
CA ALA A 78 -6.08 -1.79 14.98
C ALA A 78 -5.31 -1.25 16.20
N THR A 79 -3.98 -1.23 16.15
CA THR A 79 -3.18 -0.70 17.26
C THR A 79 -3.48 0.78 17.52
N ARG A 80 -3.65 1.59 16.46
CA ARG A 80 -4.03 3.01 16.61
C ARG A 80 -5.39 3.19 17.28
N SER A 81 -6.38 2.37 16.94
CA SER A 81 -7.70 2.46 17.60
C SER A 81 -7.65 1.99 19.04
N THR A 82 -6.91 0.91 19.34
CA THR A 82 -6.72 0.43 20.72
C THR A 82 -6.01 1.45 21.59
N ILE A 83 -4.92 2.05 21.12
CA ILE A 83 -4.18 3.07 21.87
C ILE A 83 -5.05 4.29 22.16
N ARG A 84 -5.82 4.75 21.17
CA ARG A 84 -6.73 5.89 21.36
C ARG A 84 -7.75 5.60 22.48
N ARG A 85 -8.40 4.43 22.42
CA ARG A 85 -9.37 3.99 23.44
C ARG A 85 -8.76 3.92 24.83
N LEU A 86 -7.54 3.38 24.96
CA LEU A 86 -6.86 3.27 26.25
C LEU A 86 -6.49 4.63 26.85
N ARG A 87 -6.11 5.60 26.00
CA ARG A 87 -5.85 6.98 26.46
C ARG A 87 -7.12 7.66 26.98
N GLU A 88 -8.22 7.52 26.26
CA GLU A 88 -9.52 8.06 26.67
C GLU A 88 -9.98 7.48 28.02
N ILE A 89 -9.66 6.21 28.32
CA ILE A 89 -9.99 5.59 29.61
C ILE A 89 -9.07 6.08 30.74
N ALA A 90 -7.80 6.38 30.45
CA ALA A 90 -6.81 6.76 31.46
C ALA A 90 -6.82 8.24 31.84
N GLU A 91 -7.36 9.11 30.97
CA GLU A 91 -7.48 10.56 31.20
C GLU A 91 -8.81 10.96 31.87
N VAL A 92 -9.72 10.00 32.08
CA VAL A 92 -10.92 10.11 32.92
C VAL A 92 -10.61 9.60 34.32
#